data_AF-A0A959NID1-F1
#
_entry.id   AF-A0A959NID1-F1
#
_cell.length_a   1.000
_cell.length_b   1.000
_cell.length_c   1.000
_cell.angle_alpha   90.00
_cell.angle_beta   90.00
_cell.angle_gamma   90.00
#
_symmetry.space_group_name_H-M   'P 1'
#
loop_
_entity.id
_entity.type
_entity.pdbx_description
1 polymer ?
#
loop_
_entity_poly.entity_id
_entity_poly.type
_entity_poly.pdbx_seq_one_letter_code
_entity_poly.pdbx_strand_id
1 'polypeptide(L)'
;MQLFIDNIIYFIPLLGLAALFFSYTKNVWITKQSTGSEKMTKISQHIRDGAIAFLKTEYKVLLWVVVIIAILLAYSNFGNDESSWLISVSFIMGAFCSGLAGFLGMMAATKANVRTTEAAKRGLGPALEIAFSGGSIMGMNVVGLGILGLSTLFIVYSNMDWDVTRVINVLSGFSLGASSVALFARVGGGIYTKAADVGADLAGKVIEGLPEDDHRNPATIADNVGDNVGDVAGMGAD
;
A
#
# COMPACT_ATOMS: atom_id res chain seq x y z
N MET A 1 14.06 -32.88 11.59
CA MET A 1 13.22 -32.79 10.37
C MET A 1 11.74 -32.89 10.72
N GLN A 2 11.29 -33.93 11.43
CA GLN A 2 9.91 -34.02 11.98
C GLN A 2 9.48 -32.77 12.76
N LEU A 3 10.27 -32.39 13.78
CA LEU A 3 10.00 -31.24 14.65
C LEU A 3 9.94 -29.88 13.91
N PHE A 4 10.58 -29.78 12.73
CA PHE A 4 10.52 -28.61 11.87
C PHE A 4 9.24 -28.61 11.01
N ILE A 5 8.84 -29.77 10.50
CA ILE A 5 7.58 -29.95 9.76
C ILE A 5 6.39 -29.73 10.69
N ASP A 6 6.45 -30.24 11.92
CA ASP A 6 5.37 -30.13 12.92
C ASP A 6 5.18 -28.69 13.41
N ASN A 7 6.24 -27.85 13.37
CA ASN A 7 6.20 -26.46 13.81
C ASN A 7 6.33 -25.45 12.67
N ILE A 8 6.28 -25.89 11.41
CA ILE A 8 6.57 -25.04 10.24
C ILE A 8 5.67 -23.80 10.20
N ILE A 9 4.42 -23.96 10.63
CA ILE A 9 3.40 -22.92 10.65
C ILE A 9 3.82 -21.76 11.57
N TYR A 10 4.48 -22.03 12.69
CA TYR A 10 4.96 -21.01 13.64
C TYR A 10 6.18 -20.23 13.11
N PHE A 11 6.90 -20.76 12.12
CA PHE A 11 8.00 -20.05 11.47
C PHE A 11 7.53 -19.10 10.36
N ILE A 12 6.33 -19.29 9.79
CA ILE A 12 5.82 -18.46 8.69
C ILE A 12 5.71 -16.97 9.06
N PRO A 13 5.15 -16.58 10.23
CA PRO A 13 5.11 -15.18 10.65
C PRO A 13 6.49 -14.52 10.70
N LEU A 14 7.55 -15.28 11.03
CA LEU A 14 8.91 -14.76 11.10
C LEU A 14 9.44 -14.34 9.72
N LEU A 15 9.01 -15.00 8.65
CA LEU A 15 9.34 -14.59 7.28
C LEU A 15 8.67 -13.26 6.91
N GLY A 16 7.43 -13.05 7.35
CA GLY A 16 6.74 -11.77 7.21
C GLY A 16 7.48 -10.65 7.94
N LEU A 17 7.89 -10.91 9.19
CA LEU A 17 8.70 -9.97 9.98
C LEU A 17 10.07 -9.69 9.34
N ALA A 18 10.72 -10.69 8.76
CA ALA A 18 11.98 -10.52 8.05
C ALA A 18 11.82 -9.61 6.81
N ALA A 19 10.73 -9.75 6.06
CA ALA A 19 10.41 -8.87 4.94
C ALA A 19 10.16 -7.41 5.40
N LEU A 20 9.40 -7.22 6.48
CA LEU A 20 9.16 -5.89 7.07
C LEU A 20 10.46 -5.27 7.62
N PHE A 21 11.32 -6.09 8.22
CA PHE A 21 12.64 -5.64 8.67
C PHE A 21 13.52 -5.21 7.50
N PHE A 22 13.57 -5.99 6.42
CA PHE A 22 14.27 -5.59 5.20
C PHE A 22 13.73 -4.27 4.64
N SER A 23 12.41 -4.14 4.52
CA SER A 23 11.73 -2.90 4.12
C SER A 23 12.14 -1.71 5.00
N TYR A 24 12.17 -1.90 6.31
CA TYR A 24 12.62 -0.89 7.26
C TYR A 24 14.08 -0.47 7.01
N THR A 25 15.00 -1.42 6.83
CA THR A 25 16.41 -1.12 6.55
C THR A 25 16.59 -0.32 5.25
N LYS A 26 15.83 -0.67 4.20
CA LYS A 26 15.83 0.06 2.94
C LYS A 26 15.25 1.46 3.08
N ASN A 27 14.17 1.64 3.83
CA ASN A 27 13.60 2.96 4.12
C ASN A 27 14.60 3.85 4.89
N VAL A 28 15.34 3.30 5.86
CA VAL A 28 16.42 4.01 6.55
C VAL A 28 17.53 4.41 5.57
N TRP A 29 17.94 3.49 4.69
CA TRP A 29 18.96 3.77 3.68
C TRP A 29 18.54 4.86 2.69
N ILE A 30 17.29 4.85 2.21
CA ILE A 30 16.75 5.92 1.34
C ILE A 30 16.74 7.24 2.09
N THR A 31 16.27 7.26 3.33
CA THR A 31 16.16 8.51 4.11
C THR A 31 17.51 9.22 4.25
N LYS A 32 18.62 8.47 4.31
CA LYS A 32 19.99 9.00 4.37
C LYS A 32 20.50 9.61 3.06
N GLN A 33 19.86 9.34 1.92
CA GLN A 33 20.25 9.95 0.65
C GLN A 33 19.87 11.43 0.60
N SER A 34 20.66 12.22 -0.12
CA SER A 34 20.44 13.66 -0.30
C SER A 34 19.12 13.95 -1.02
N THR A 35 18.37 14.93 -0.52
CA THR A 35 17.17 15.48 -1.18
C THR A 35 17.50 16.57 -2.20
N GLY A 36 18.78 16.87 -2.41
CA GLY A 36 19.24 17.86 -3.37
C GLY A 36 19.05 19.29 -2.88
N SER A 37 18.52 20.15 -3.76
CA SER A 37 18.36 21.58 -3.46
C SER A 37 17.14 21.86 -2.58
N GLU A 38 17.11 23.07 -2.00
CA GLU A 38 15.95 23.56 -1.25
C GLU A 38 14.68 23.59 -2.12
N LYS A 39 14.81 23.98 -3.38
CA LYS A 39 13.69 23.97 -4.35
C LYS A 39 13.14 22.56 -4.55
N MET A 40 14.01 21.56 -4.72
CA MET A 40 13.60 20.15 -4.87
C MET A 40 12.87 19.64 -3.63
N THR A 41 13.43 19.95 -2.46
CA THR A 41 12.85 19.57 -1.16
C THR A 41 11.45 20.20 -0.99
N LYS A 42 11.28 21.47 -1.36
CA LYS A 42 10.00 22.18 -1.29
C LYS A 42 8.93 21.55 -2.20
N ILE A 43 9.28 21.23 -3.46
CA ILE A 43 8.35 20.58 -4.40
C ILE A 43 7.95 19.20 -3.89
N SER A 44 8.92 18.40 -3.44
CA SER A 44 8.66 17.09 -2.85
C SER A 44 7.74 17.16 -1.63
N GLN A 45 7.88 18.19 -0.81
CA GLN A 45 7.01 18.40 0.34
C GLN A 45 5.55 18.68 -0.09
N HIS A 46 5.33 19.52 -1.11
CA HIS A 46 3.99 19.77 -1.63
C HIS A 46 3.32 18.50 -2.19
N ILE A 47 4.07 17.68 -2.92
CA ILE A 47 3.58 16.39 -3.44
C ILE A 47 3.22 15.46 -2.27
N ARG A 48 4.10 15.35 -1.27
CA ARG A 48 3.88 14.50 -0.10
C ARG A 48 2.67 14.95 0.72
N ASP A 49 2.52 16.24 0.95
CA ASP A 49 1.39 16.79 1.71
C ASP A 49 0.06 16.56 0.97
N GLY A 50 0.06 16.74 -0.35
CA GLY A 50 -1.09 16.42 -1.20
C GLY A 50 -1.47 14.93 -1.14
N ALA A 51 -0.49 14.04 -1.27
CA ALA A 51 -0.72 12.59 -1.23
C ALA A 51 -1.24 12.14 0.15
N ILE A 52 -0.70 12.68 1.24
CA ILE A 52 -1.18 12.41 2.60
C ILE A 52 -2.61 12.94 2.78
N ALA A 53 -2.92 14.14 2.28
CA ALA A 53 -4.25 14.73 2.38
C ALA A 53 -5.31 13.90 1.63
N PHE A 54 -4.96 13.42 0.44
CA PHE A 54 -5.80 12.53 -0.36
C PHE A 54 -6.05 11.21 0.38
N LEU A 55 -5.00 10.48 0.76
CA LEU A 55 -5.17 9.18 1.44
C LEU A 55 -5.93 9.30 2.76
N LYS A 56 -5.73 10.38 3.53
CA LYS A 56 -6.53 10.61 4.75
C LYS A 56 -8.02 10.73 4.45
N THR A 57 -8.36 11.41 3.35
CA THR A 57 -9.75 11.60 2.94
C THR A 57 -10.35 10.29 2.44
N GLU A 58 -9.63 9.59 1.57
CA GLU A 58 -10.02 8.29 1.05
C GLU A 58 -10.22 7.27 2.19
N TYR A 59 -9.24 7.13 3.09
CA TYR A 59 -9.29 6.14 4.16
C TYR A 59 -10.38 6.45 5.19
N LYS A 60 -10.72 7.74 5.39
CA LYS A 60 -11.86 8.13 6.23
C LYS A 60 -13.18 7.62 5.65
N VAL A 61 -13.35 7.66 4.34
CA VAL A 61 -14.54 7.11 3.67
C VAL A 61 -14.50 5.58 3.71
N LEU A 62 -13.33 4.98 3.46
CA LEU A 62 -13.17 3.52 3.48
C LEU A 62 -13.42 2.90 4.84
N LEU A 63 -13.08 3.59 5.92
CA LEU A 63 -13.35 3.13 7.27
C LEU A 63 -14.84 2.79 7.45
N TRP A 64 -15.74 3.64 6.95
CA TRP A 64 -17.18 3.39 7.04
C TRP A 64 -17.61 2.17 6.23
N VAL A 65 -17.08 2.03 5.02
CA VAL A 65 -17.37 0.87 4.16
C VAL A 65 -16.91 -0.43 4.81
N VAL A 66 -15.68 -0.45 5.34
CA VAL A 66 -15.10 -1.61 6.05
C VAL A 66 -15.95 -1.96 7.28
N VAL A 67 -16.34 -0.98 8.09
CA VAL A 67 -17.17 -1.22 9.28
C VAL A 67 -18.53 -1.80 8.91
N ILE A 68 -19.20 -1.26 7.89
CA ILE A 68 -20.52 -1.76 7.45
C ILE A 68 -20.40 -3.19 6.94
N ILE A 69 -19.42 -3.49 6.08
CA ILE A 69 -19.22 -4.85 5.55
C ILE A 69 -18.85 -5.81 6.68
N ALA A 70 -18.00 -5.41 7.62
CA ALA A 70 -17.64 -6.25 8.76
C ALA A 70 -18.85 -6.64 9.61
N ILE A 71 -19.76 -5.68 9.88
CA ILE A 71 -21.01 -5.95 10.61
C ILE A 71 -21.90 -6.93 9.83
N LEU A 72 -22.06 -6.72 8.52
CA LEU A 72 -22.85 -7.60 7.67
C LEU A 72 -22.27 -9.02 7.63
N LEU A 73 -20.95 -9.15 7.53
CA LEU A 73 -20.25 -10.44 7.56
C LEU A 73 -20.39 -11.14 8.91
N ALA A 74 -20.27 -10.40 10.02
CA ALA A 74 -20.45 -10.94 11.36
C ALA A 74 -21.87 -11.46 11.56
N TYR A 75 -22.87 -10.67 11.16
CA TYR A 75 -24.28 -11.03 11.26
C TYR A 75 -24.64 -12.22 10.36
N SER A 76 -24.19 -12.21 9.09
CA SER A 76 -24.49 -13.27 8.13
C SER A 76 -23.87 -14.63 8.48
N ASN A 77 -22.80 -14.65 9.28
CA ASN A 77 -22.10 -15.87 9.68
C ASN A 77 -22.31 -16.20 11.17
N PHE A 78 -23.21 -15.48 11.84
CA PHE A 78 -23.55 -15.74 13.22
C PHE A 78 -24.37 -17.04 13.32
N GLY A 79 -23.88 -18.02 14.08
CA GLY A 79 -24.55 -19.31 14.26
C GLY A 79 -24.47 -20.26 13.06
N ASN A 80 -23.61 -19.98 12.07
CA ASN A 80 -23.31 -20.93 10.99
C ASN A 80 -22.29 -21.97 11.47
N ASP A 81 -22.56 -23.26 11.25
CA ASP A 81 -21.68 -24.36 11.65
C ASP A 81 -20.41 -24.45 10.77
N GLU A 82 -20.52 -24.07 9.48
CA GLU A 82 -19.40 -24.10 8.51
C GLU A 82 -18.52 -22.84 8.55
N SER A 83 -18.94 -21.81 9.30
CA SER A 83 -18.28 -20.50 9.37
C SER A 83 -18.31 -19.93 10.79
N SER A 84 -17.90 -18.68 10.97
CA SER A 84 -17.98 -17.99 12.25
C SER A 84 -18.06 -16.50 12.02
N TRP A 85 -18.62 -15.77 13.00
CA TRP A 85 -18.59 -14.31 13.03
C TRP A 85 -17.15 -13.76 12.95
N LEU A 86 -16.14 -14.57 13.33
CA LEU A 86 -14.71 -14.24 13.21
C LEU A 86 -14.27 -13.98 11.76
N ILE A 87 -15.06 -14.34 10.74
CA ILE A 87 -14.79 -13.93 9.35
C ILE A 87 -14.72 -12.40 9.22
N SER A 88 -15.50 -11.67 10.04
CA SER A 88 -15.45 -10.21 10.11
C SER A 88 -14.12 -9.70 10.69
N VAL A 89 -13.51 -10.43 11.63
CA VAL A 89 -12.19 -10.10 12.19
C VAL A 89 -11.11 -10.33 11.14
N SER A 90 -11.17 -11.45 10.42
CA SER A 90 -10.28 -11.70 9.27
C SER A 90 -10.40 -10.59 8.23
N PHE A 91 -11.62 -10.18 7.90
CA PHE A 91 -11.91 -9.08 6.99
C PHE A 91 -11.30 -7.76 7.43
N ILE A 92 -11.50 -7.36 8.70
CA ILE A 92 -10.90 -6.13 9.23
C ILE A 92 -9.37 -6.20 9.19
N MET A 93 -8.78 -7.33 9.55
CA MET A 93 -7.33 -7.53 9.49
C MET A 93 -6.80 -7.43 8.07
N GLY A 94 -7.47 -8.05 7.09
CA GLY A 94 -7.09 -7.97 5.68
C GLY A 94 -7.20 -6.55 5.12
N ALA A 95 -8.30 -5.85 5.43
CA ALA A 95 -8.49 -4.46 5.07
C ALA A 95 -7.41 -3.55 5.69
N PHE A 96 -7.07 -3.78 6.95
CA PHE A 96 -6.01 -3.05 7.64
C PHE A 96 -4.64 -3.31 7.01
N CYS A 97 -4.29 -4.57 6.72
CA CYS A 97 -3.03 -4.93 6.08
C CYS A 97 -2.89 -4.30 4.69
N SER A 98 -3.94 -4.35 3.85
CA SER A 98 -3.95 -3.74 2.51
C SER A 98 -3.81 -2.21 2.59
N GLY A 99 -4.61 -1.54 3.43
CA GLY A 99 -4.49 -0.08 3.61
C GLY A 99 -3.13 0.34 4.17
N LEU A 100 -2.57 -0.43 5.11
CA LEU A 100 -1.24 -0.17 5.63
C LEU A 100 -0.15 -0.35 4.57
N ALA A 101 -0.27 -1.37 3.72
CA ALA A 101 0.68 -1.62 2.62
C ALA A 101 0.70 -0.44 1.62
N GLY A 102 -0.49 0.01 1.17
CA GLY A 102 -0.62 1.17 0.30
C GLY A 102 -0.05 2.45 0.91
N PHE A 103 -0.37 2.72 2.19
CA PHE A 103 0.16 3.89 2.90
C PHE A 103 1.69 3.86 3.05
N LEU A 104 2.26 2.72 3.45
CA LEU A 104 3.71 2.58 3.60
C LEU A 104 4.43 2.67 2.24
N GLY A 105 3.84 2.11 1.18
CA GLY A 105 4.32 2.25 -0.19
C GLY A 105 4.39 3.71 -0.63
N MET A 106 3.29 4.46 -0.49
CA MET A 106 3.24 5.88 -0.84
C MET A 106 4.24 6.71 -0.05
N MET A 107 4.38 6.45 1.26
CA MET A 107 5.34 7.14 2.12
C MET A 107 6.79 6.85 1.72
N ALA A 108 7.08 5.67 1.15
CA ALA A 108 8.38 5.34 0.62
C ALA A 108 8.64 6.02 -0.73
N ALA A 109 7.66 5.98 -1.64
CA ALA A 109 7.73 6.62 -2.96
C ALA A 109 7.94 8.13 -2.83
N THR A 110 7.10 8.84 -2.09
CA THR A 110 7.22 10.29 -1.88
C THR A 110 8.59 10.72 -1.32
N LYS A 111 9.26 9.87 -0.54
CA LYS A 111 10.65 10.10 -0.10
C LYS A 111 11.67 9.80 -1.19
N ALA A 112 11.48 8.71 -1.94
CA ALA A 112 12.40 8.23 -2.95
C ALA A 112 12.45 9.19 -4.16
N ASN A 113 11.30 9.73 -4.60
CA ASN A 113 11.19 10.52 -5.83
C ASN A 113 12.23 11.64 -5.93
N VAL A 114 12.30 12.51 -4.91
CA VAL A 114 13.25 13.64 -4.89
C VAL A 114 14.71 13.20 -4.83
N ARG A 115 14.98 12.06 -4.16
CA ARG A 115 16.32 11.48 -4.03
C ARG A 115 16.77 10.84 -5.34
N THR A 116 15.84 10.23 -6.07
CA THR A 116 16.05 9.72 -7.43
C THR A 116 16.41 10.86 -8.36
N THR A 117 15.67 11.98 -8.33
CA THR A 117 16.00 13.17 -9.14
C THR A 117 17.38 13.72 -8.81
N GLU A 118 17.76 13.79 -7.53
CA GLU A 118 19.10 14.26 -7.13
C GLU A 118 20.19 13.29 -7.61
N ALA A 119 19.97 11.99 -7.48
CA ALA A 119 20.91 10.98 -7.95
C ALA A 119 21.05 10.95 -9.48
N ALA A 120 19.99 11.30 -10.23
CA ALA A 120 20.03 11.39 -11.69
C ALA A 120 21.07 12.38 -12.21
N LYS A 121 21.43 13.41 -11.42
CA LYS A 121 22.55 14.32 -11.75
C LYS A 121 23.91 13.62 -11.83
N ARG A 122 24.05 12.46 -11.19
CA ARG A 122 25.25 11.61 -11.20
C ARG A 122 25.16 10.47 -12.23
N GLY A 123 24.04 10.36 -12.94
CA GLY A 123 23.80 9.37 -13.98
C GLY A 123 22.65 8.40 -13.65
N LEU A 124 22.33 7.55 -14.64
CA LEU A 124 21.19 6.65 -14.58
C LEU A 124 21.33 5.56 -13.52
N GLY A 125 22.54 4.99 -13.35
CA GLY A 125 22.78 3.91 -12.38
C GLY A 125 22.42 4.30 -10.93
N PRO A 126 22.97 5.41 -10.39
CA PRO A 126 22.63 5.89 -9.06
C PRO A 126 21.13 6.22 -8.90
N ALA A 127 20.49 6.78 -9.93
CA ALA A 127 19.04 7.06 -9.89
C ALA A 127 18.23 5.77 -9.80
N LEU A 128 18.58 4.78 -10.64
CA LEU A 128 17.92 3.48 -10.67
C LEU A 128 18.07 2.75 -9.33
N GLU A 129 19.23 2.81 -8.68
CA GLU A 129 19.44 2.17 -7.37
C GLU A 129 18.48 2.71 -6.30
N ILE A 130 18.25 4.03 -6.29
CA ILE A 130 17.31 4.66 -5.36
C ILE A 130 15.87 4.32 -5.73
N ALA A 131 15.50 4.44 -7.01
CA ALA A 131 14.16 4.12 -7.49
C ALA A 131 13.78 2.66 -7.21
N PHE A 132 14.69 1.72 -7.53
CA PHE A 132 14.51 0.29 -7.26
C PHE A 132 14.43 0.00 -5.77
N SER A 133 15.29 0.64 -4.96
CA SER A 133 15.18 0.52 -3.50
C SER A 133 13.85 1.04 -2.97
N GLY A 134 13.32 2.13 -3.54
CA GLY A 134 11.98 2.65 -3.24
C GLY A 134 10.88 1.63 -3.54
N GLY A 135 10.89 1.05 -4.74
CA GLY A 135 9.95 0.00 -5.13
C GLY A 135 10.07 -1.27 -4.27
N SER A 136 11.29 -1.65 -3.86
CA SER A 136 11.51 -2.81 -3.01
C SER A 136 10.87 -2.68 -1.62
N ILE A 137 10.78 -1.46 -1.08
CA ILE A 137 10.09 -1.19 0.20
C ILE A 137 8.60 -1.48 0.06
N MET A 138 7.97 -1.01 -1.02
CA MET A 138 6.56 -1.30 -1.31
C MET A 138 6.32 -2.81 -1.40
N GLY A 139 7.04 -3.52 -2.27
CA GLY A 139 6.86 -4.96 -2.45
C GLY A 139 7.08 -5.77 -1.17
N MET A 140 8.10 -5.42 -0.38
CA MET A 140 8.40 -6.12 0.87
C MET A 140 7.39 -5.81 1.98
N ASN A 141 6.76 -4.63 1.99
CA ASN A 141 5.65 -4.33 2.89
C ASN A 141 4.40 -5.13 2.52
N VAL A 142 4.06 -5.24 1.23
CA VAL A 142 2.92 -6.04 0.75
C VAL A 142 3.08 -7.50 1.15
N VAL A 143 4.22 -8.10 0.78
CA VAL A 143 4.53 -9.49 1.11
C VAL A 143 4.61 -9.70 2.62
N GLY A 144 5.28 -8.79 3.34
CA GLY A 144 5.47 -8.89 4.79
C GLY A 144 4.17 -8.83 5.56
N LEU A 145 3.29 -7.86 5.26
CA LEU A 145 1.98 -7.71 5.91
C LEU A 145 1.03 -8.83 5.53
N GLY A 146 1.03 -9.27 4.26
CA GLY A 146 0.20 -10.38 3.79
C GLY A 146 0.55 -11.69 4.49
N ILE A 147 1.83 -12.06 4.49
CA ILE A 147 2.31 -13.28 5.17
C ILE A 147 2.05 -13.19 6.67
N LEU A 148 2.43 -12.09 7.32
CA LEU A 148 2.27 -11.92 8.76
C LEU A 148 0.79 -11.99 9.17
N GLY A 149 -0.09 -11.26 8.49
CA GLY A 149 -1.51 -11.22 8.79
C GLY A 149 -2.19 -12.58 8.58
N LEU A 150 -2.01 -13.18 7.40
CA LEU A 150 -2.64 -14.44 7.04
C LEU A 150 -2.17 -15.59 7.93
N SER A 151 -0.85 -15.71 8.16
CA SER A 151 -0.29 -16.79 8.98
C SER A 151 -0.66 -16.65 10.46
N THR A 152 -0.71 -15.42 10.99
CA THR A 152 -1.15 -15.18 12.37
C THR A 152 -2.60 -15.59 12.56
N LEU A 153 -3.49 -15.19 11.65
CA LEU A 153 -4.91 -15.60 11.70
C LEU A 153 -5.06 -17.11 11.56
N PHE A 154 -4.32 -17.73 10.64
CA PHE A 154 -4.33 -19.18 10.48
C PHE A 154 -3.93 -19.90 11.77
N ILE A 155 -2.83 -19.51 12.42
CA ILE A 155 -2.40 -20.07 13.71
C ILE A 155 -3.51 -19.91 14.76
N VAL A 156 -4.08 -18.70 14.89
CA VAL A 156 -5.12 -18.41 15.89
C VAL A 156 -6.33 -19.32 15.69
N TYR A 157 -6.83 -19.47 14.47
CA TYR A 157 -8.02 -20.27 14.19
C TYR A 157 -7.74 -21.78 14.19
N SER A 158 -6.56 -22.23 13.79
CA SER A 158 -6.17 -23.64 13.90
C SER A 158 -6.09 -24.14 15.34
N ASN A 159 -5.95 -23.24 16.32
CA ASN A 159 -5.98 -23.58 17.75
C ASN A 159 -7.39 -23.57 18.37
N MET A 160 -8.45 -23.34 17.58
CA MET A 160 -9.85 -23.25 18.08
C MET A 160 -10.65 -24.56 17.99
N ASP A 161 -9.99 -25.71 17.90
CA ASP A 161 -10.61 -27.05 17.70
C ASP A 161 -11.61 -27.09 16.52
N TRP A 162 -11.34 -26.30 15.48
CA TRP A 162 -12.13 -26.24 14.26
C TRP A 162 -11.58 -27.19 13.20
N ASP A 163 -12.47 -27.69 12.34
CA ASP A 163 -12.06 -28.37 11.14
C ASP A 163 -11.37 -27.39 10.17
N VAL A 164 -10.51 -27.93 9.31
CA VAL A 164 -9.70 -27.12 8.38
C VAL A 164 -10.59 -26.34 7.40
N THR A 165 -11.76 -26.85 7.03
CA THR A 165 -12.69 -26.17 6.12
C THR A 165 -13.24 -24.91 6.78
N ARG A 166 -13.68 -24.99 8.04
CA ARG A 166 -14.12 -23.82 8.80
C ARG A 166 -13.02 -22.78 9.00
N VAL A 167 -11.79 -23.22 9.26
CA VAL A 167 -10.62 -22.31 9.34
C VAL A 167 -10.42 -21.57 8.02
N ILE A 168 -10.43 -22.26 6.89
CA ILE A 168 -10.28 -21.66 5.56
C ILE A 168 -11.43 -20.69 5.25
N ASN A 169 -12.67 -21.05 5.58
CA ASN A 169 -13.84 -20.20 5.38
C ASN A 169 -13.72 -18.87 6.14
N VAL A 170 -13.33 -18.94 7.43
CA VAL A 170 -13.11 -17.74 8.25
C VAL A 170 -11.91 -16.94 7.74
N LEU A 171 -10.86 -17.60 7.27
CA LEU A 171 -9.66 -16.95 6.72
C LEU A 171 -9.93 -16.26 5.38
N SER A 172 -10.88 -16.75 4.58
CA SER A 172 -11.28 -16.11 3.30
C SER A 172 -11.70 -14.65 3.48
N GLY A 173 -12.20 -14.30 4.68
CA GLY A 173 -12.49 -12.92 5.07
C GLY A 173 -11.28 -12.00 4.91
N PHE A 174 -10.05 -12.47 5.19
CA PHE A 174 -8.82 -11.68 5.01
C PHE A 174 -8.63 -11.25 3.55
N SER A 175 -8.77 -12.20 2.60
CA SER A 175 -8.69 -11.90 1.17
C SER A 175 -9.79 -10.93 0.75
N LEU A 176 -11.02 -11.14 1.23
CA LEU A 176 -12.15 -10.25 0.94
C LEU A 176 -11.90 -8.82 1.45
N GLY A 177 -11.34 -8.67 2.66
CA GLY A 177 -10.99 -7.39 3.26
C GLY A 177 -9.90 -6.66 2.49
N ALA A 178 -8.82 -7.37 2.16
CA ALA A 178 -7.72 -6.83 1.38
C ALA A 178 -8.19 -6.35 0.00
N SER A 179 -8.89 -7.21 -0.75
CA SER A 179 -9.40 -6.85 -2.08
C SER A 179 -10.46 -5.73 -2.05
N SER A 180 -11.24 -5.62 -0.97
CA SER A 180 -12.20 -4.52 -0.81
C SER A 180 -11.48 -3.18 -0.72
N VAL A 181 -10.44 -3.07 0.12
CA VAL A 181 -9.65 -1.84 0.23
C VAL A 181 -8.89 -1.56 -1.07
N ALA A 182 -8.30 -2.59 -1.68
CA ALA A 182 -7.62 -2.48 -2.97
C ALA A 182 -8.51 -1.88 -4.05
N LEU A 183 -9.75 -2.37 -4.18
CA LEU A 183 -10.70 -1.90 -5.18
C LEU A 183 -10.92 -0.39 -5.08
N PHE A 184 -11.20 0.11 -3.88
CA PHE A 184 -11.44 1.53 -3.71
C PHE A 184 -10.18 2.37 -3.82
N ALA A 185 -9.05 1.94 -3.25
CA ALA A 185 -7.79 2.68 -3.33
C ALA A 185 -7.32 2.82 -4.79
N ARG A 186 -7.46 1.75 -5.58
CA ARG A 186 -7.13 1.76 -7.01
C ARG A 186 -8.08 2.65 -7.80
N VAL A 187 -9.39 2.55 -7.57
CA VAL A 187 -10.37 3.35 -8.31
C VAL A 187 -10.30 4.81 -7.91
N GLY A 188 -10.26 5.11 -6.61
CA GLY A 188 -10.16 6.47 -6.07
C GLY A 188 -8.87 7.15 -6.50
N GLY A 189 -7.72 6.53 -6.22
CA GLY A 189 -6.42 7.04 -6.66
C GLY A 189 -6.29 7.09 -8.18
N GLY A 190 -6.82 6.10 -8.90
CA GLY A 190 -6.82 6.04 -10.37
C GLY A 190 -7.63 7.16 -11.02
N ILE A 191 -8.80 7.50 -10.47
CA ILE A 191 -9.59 8.65 -10.93
C ILE A 191 -8.83 9.95 -10.67
N TYR A 192 -8.24 10.10 -9.47
CA TYR A 192 -7.49 11.30 -9.11
C TYR A 192 -6.30 11.52 -10.06
N THR A 193 -5.47 10.48 -10.26
CA THR A 193 -4.27 10.57 -11.08
C THR A 193 -4.62 10.81 -12.55
N LYS A 194 -5.57 10.07 -13.12
CA LYS A 194 -5.87 10.20 -14.56
C LYS A 194 -6.62 11.48 -14.89
N ALA A 195 -7.41 12.03 -13.97
CA ALA A 195 -8.01 13.34 -14.16
C ALA A 195 -6.94 14.46 -14.20
N ALA A 196 -5.92 14.36 -13.34
CA ALA A 196 -4.83 15.33 -13.29
C ALA A 196 -3.88 15.20 -14.50
N ASP A 197 -3.42 13.99 -14.81
CA ASP A 197 -2.55 13.62 -15.93
C ASP A 197 -3.15 14.13 -17.27
N VAL A 198 -4.36 13.69 -17.62
CA VAL A 198 -5.03 14.09 -18.87
C VAL A 198 -5.26 15.60 -18.93
N GLY A 199 -5.62 16.23 -17.81
CA GLY A 199 -5.83 17.67 -17.73
C GLY A 199 -4.53 18.46 -17.92
N ALA A 200 -3.46 18.04 -17.26
CA ALA A 200 -2.13 18.66 -17.33
C ALA A 200 -1.57 18.57 -18.75
N ASP A 201 -1.64 17.40 -19.36
CA ASP A 201 -1.07 17.14 -20.67
C ASP A 201 -1.81 17.84 -21.80
N LEU A 202 -3.15 17.78 -21.81
CA LEU A 202 -3.92 18.44 -22.86
C LEU A 202 -3.79 19.96 -22.78
N ALA A 203 -3.98 20.55 -21.60
CA ALA A 203 -3.88 22.00 -21.45
C ALA A 203 -2.44 22.50 -21.66
N GLY A 204 -1.46 21.84 -21.05
CA GLY A 204 -0.06 22.26 -21.11
C GLY A 204 0.58 21.99 -22.47
N LYS A 205 0.64 20.72 -22.88
CA LYS A 205 1.39 20.31 -24.08
C LYS A 205 0.67 20.66 -25.36
N VAL A 206 -0.64 20.35 -25.45
CA VAL A 206 -1.39 20.43 -26.71
C VAL A 206 -1.89 21.84 -27.00
N ILE A 207 -2.43 22.54 -26.00
CA ILE A 207 -3.02 23.87 -26.18
C ILE A 207 -1.97 24.97 -26.06
N GLU A 208 -1.19 24.97 -24.98
CA GLU A 208 -0.25 26.06 -24.66
C GLU A 208 1.19 25.80 -25.16
N GLY A 209 1.49 24.59 -25.67
CA GLY A 209 2.82 24.24 -26.18
C GLY A 209 3.92 24.19 -25.10
N LEU A 210 3.53 23.98 -23.84
CA LEU A 210 4.46 23.84 -22.71
C LEU A 210 5.11 22.44 -22.69
N PRO A 211 6.33 22.30 -22.17
CA PRO A 211 6.89 20.99 -21.82
C PRO A 211 6.01 20.21 -20.84
N GLU A 212 6.18 18.89 -20.83
CA GLU A 212 5.69 18.00 -19.76
C GLU A 212 6.19 18.46 -18.40
N ASP A 213 5.35 18.35 -17.36
CA ASP A 213 5.67 18.75 -15.99
C ASP A 213 6.15 20.22 -15.84
N ASP A 214 5.78 21.10 -16.77
CA ASP A 214 6.18 22.51 -16.69
C ASP A 214 5.58 23.17 -15.43
N HIS A 215 6.44 23.81 -14.64
CA HIS A 215 6.06 24.43 -13.36
C HIS A 215 5.01 25.56 -13.49
N ARG A 216 4.73 26.05 -14.70
CA ARG A 216 3.69 27.05 -14.98
C ARG A 216 2.30 26.41 -15.05
N ASN A 217 2.23 25.11 -15.33
CA ASN A 217 0.97 24.39 -15.41
C ASN A 217 0.49 24.02 -13.99
N PRO A 218 -0.69 24.53 -13.55
CA PRO A 218 -1.17 24.34 -12.18
C PRO A 218 -1.56 22.90 -11.87
N ALA A 219 -1.76 22.04 -12.88
CA ALA A 219 -2.16 20.65 -12.70
C ALA A 219 -0.99 19.71 -12.34
N THR A 220 0.26 20.13 -12.55
CA THR A 220 1.45 19.28 -12.39
C THR A 220 1.66 18.75 -10.97
N ILE A 221 1.30 19.54 -9.94
CA ILE A 221 1.34 19.04 -8.56
C ILE A 221 0.29 17.95 -8.36
N ALA A 222 -0.92 18.11 -8.89
CA ALA A 222 -1.97 17.11 -8.74
C ALA A 222 -1.62 15.83 -9.50
N ASP A 223 -0.97 15.94 -10.65
CA ASP A 223 -0.49 14.82 -11.44
C ASP A 223 0.56 13.99 -10.67
N ASN A 224 1.61 14.67 -10.19
CA ASN A 224 2.66 14.03 -9.39
C ASN A 224 2.14 13.51 -8.04
N VAL A 225 1.11 14.13 -7.45
CA VAL A 225 0.39 13.57 -6.28
C VAL A 225 -0.34 12.29 -6.69
N GLY A 226 -1.00 12.32 -7.84
CA GLY A 226 -1.69 11.22 -8.50
C GLY A 226 -0.86 9.96 -8.60
N ASP A 227 0.37 10.06 -9.10
CA ASP A 227 1.28 8.91 -9.21
C ASP A 227 1.49 8.21 -7.86
N ASN A 228 1.55 8.98 -6.78
CA ASN A 228 1.78 8.44 -5.44
C ASN A 228 0.52 7.83 -4.82
N VAL A 229 -0.67 8.31 -5.17
CA VAL A 229 -1.93 7.83 -4.58
C VAL A 229 -2.62 6.75 -5.41
N GLY A 230 -2.56 6.83 -6.74
CA GLY A 230 -3.06 5.81 -7.65
C GLY A 230 -2.04 4.72 -7.89
N ASP A 231 -0.95 5.09 -8.55
CA ASP A 231 0.01 4.13 -9.11
C ASP A 231 0.91 3.49 -8.04
N VAL A 232 1.01 4.08 -6.84
CA VAL A 232 1.72 3.51 -5.69
C VAL A 232 0.77 3.01 -4.61
N ALA A 233 -0.01 3.88 -3.96
CA ALA A 233 -0.87 3.41 -2.85
C ALA A 233 -1.96 2.43 -3.33
N GLY A 234 -2.63 2.74 -4.43
CA GLY A 234 -3.62 1.85 -5.04
C GLY A 234 -3.01 0.54 -5.55
N MET A 235 -1.81 0.58 -6.14
CA MET A 235 -1.09 -0.64 -6.55
C MET A 235 -0.61 -1.47 -5.37
N GLY A 236 -0.12 -0.84 -4.29
CA GLY A 236 0.34 -1.56 -3.10
C GLY A 236 -0.81 -2.13 -2.26
N ALA A 237 -2.01 -1.61 -2.41
CA ALA A 237 -3.20 -2.15 -1.75
C ALA A 237 -3.75 -3.39 -2.47
N ASP A 238 -3.57 -3.49 -3.79
CA ASP A 238 -3.99 -4.63 -4.62
C ASP A 238 -3.04 -5.82 -4.58
#